data_AF-A0A3N0EVY0-F1
#
_entry.id   AF-A0A3N0EVY0-F1
#
_cell.length_a   1.000
_cell.length_b   1.000
_cell.length_c   1.000
_cell.angle_alpha   90.00
_cell.angle_beta   90.00
_cell.angle_gamma   90.00
#
_symmetry.space_group_name_H-M   'P 1'
#
loop_
_entity.id
_entity.type
_entity.pdbx_description
1 polymer ?
#
loop_
_entity_poly.entity_id
_entity_poly.type
_entity_poly.pdbx_seq_one_letter_code
_entity_poly.pdbx_strand_id
1 'polypeptide(L)'
;MILYLLLLSLTGYSQELGANFNHNPEIMDFKYLGKAQVNWIRTTPRIMDYAFGDLKAENDPALTRVVEAGKRGYKLAFGFRWDFAKNNMRIPAPGSREEKELFDTASKILEVVGPYVDIFKLGNEPNLETMDRDMKKKADGSIPLVDFTKRLLYEVALPYFENDTVAGVPDIYVGSFPALFEKKFRENQAVNALLRFTQNNPDITGLALHLHIADTTEIDRAFEYARSIVKEKPIIVPEFSLHRLYRSKLSEPLNINEAGKQFAIKYGRDPEWKLYQWYKEANTNRVSPEEWEAMFATRPWYPQHYLDIYFDRFEKYGVVLATYPLLQQSCPRNMTPGSPAWFINPIFCQKSLELQVNGSVSPNPLCFKDFVNIVNTNRIPEN
;
A
#
# COMPACT_ATOMS: atom_id res chain seq x y z
N MET A 1 53.42 -6.11 -1.41
CA MET A 1 52.16 -6.35 -0.67
C MET A 1 51.14 -5.36 -1.21
N ILE A 2 50.36 -5.76 -2.22
CA ILE A 2 49.37 -4.91 -2.89
C ILE A 2 48.04 -5.12 -2.18
N LEU A 3 47.53 -4.06 -1.55
CA LEU A 3 46.27 -4.05 -0.83
C LEU A 3 45.14 -3.90 -1.86
N TYR A 4 44.37 -4.97 -2.09
CA TYR A 4 43.11 -4.90 -2.83
C TYR A 4 42.07 -4.22 -1.94
N LEU A 5 41.77 -2.94 -2.19
CA LEU A 5 40.52 -2.35 -1.72
C LEU A 5 39.38 -2.95 -2.56
N LEU A 6 38.62 -3.87 -1.97
CA LEU A 6 37.28 -4.18 -2.43
C LEU A 6 36.41 -2.93 -2.22
N LEU A 7 36.24 -2.15 -3.28
CA LEU A 7 35.10 -1.26 -3.42
C LEU A 7 33.87 -2.15 -3.56
N LEU A 8 33.20 -2.41 -2.44
CA LEU A 8 31.80 -2.84 -2.45
C LEU A 8 31.02 -1.72 -3.14
N SER A 9 30.70 -1.93 -4.41
CA SER A 9 29.69 -1.13 -5.09
C SER A 9 28.39 -1.35 -4.32
N LEU A 10 28.01 -0.38 -3.50
CA LEU A 10 26.62 -0.21 -3.13
C LEU A 10 25.88 0.02 -4.44
N THR A 11 25.32 -1.05 -5.01
CA THR A 11 24.31 -0.94 -6.07
C THR A 11 23.15 -0.20 -5.42
N GLY A 12 23.15 1.13 -5.54
CA GLY A 12 22.04 1.96 -5.15
C GLY A 12 20.85 1.53 -5.99
N TYR A 13 19.87 0.90 -5.38
CA TYR A 13 18.60 0.68 -6.04
C TYR A 13 17.97 2.05 -6.32
N SER A 14 17.52 2.28 -7.55
CA SER A 14 16.72 3.47 -7.85
C SER A 14 15.39 3.36 -7.12
N GLN A 15 15.00 4.39 -6.40
CA GLN A 15 13.76 4.41 -5.63
C GLN A 15 12.58 4.76 -6.52
N GLU A 16 11.81 3.78 -6.97
CA GLU A 16 10.69 4.03 -7.87
C GLU A 16 9.38 4.37 -7.09
N LEU A 17 8.54 5.22 -7.69
CA LEU A 17 7.21 5.57 -7.18
C LEU A 17 6.12 5.17 -8.18
N GLY A 18 5.12 4.43 -7.70
CA GLY A 18 4.00 3.95 -8.51
C GLY A 18 2.62 4.32 -7.98
N ALA A 19 1.61 3.97 -8.76
CA ALA A 19 0.20 4.10 -8.41
C ALA A 19 -0.34 2.86 -7.69
N ASN A 20 -1.06 3.08 -6.59
CA ASN A 20 -1.72 2.03 -5.81
C ASN A 20 -3.24 2.02 -6.08
N PHE A 21 -3.76 0.84 -6.46
CA PHE A 21 -5.20 0.57 -6.59
C PHE A 21 -5.74 -0.39 -5.53
N ASN A 22 -4.91 -0.82 -4.57
CA ASN A 22 -5.26 -1.73 -3.48
C ASN A 22 -6.05 -2.94 -4.02
N HIS A 23 -7.30 -3.15 -3.64
CA HIS A 23 -8.10 -4.29 -4.08
C HIS A 23 -9.12 -3.96 -5.19
N ASN A 24 -9.05 -2.75 -5.77
CA ASN A 24 -10.01 -2.27 -6.76
C ASN A 24 -9.33 -1.83 -8.08
N PRO A 25 -8.58 -2.70 -8.79
CA PRO A 25 -7.89 -2.32 -10.02
C PRO A 25 -8.83 -1.92 -11.17
N GLU A 26 -10.12 -2.24 -11.10
CA GLU A 26 -11.13 -1.84 -12.09
C GLU A 26 -11.30 -0.32 -12.21
N ILE A 27 -10.97 0.44 -11.15
CA ILE A 27 -11.05 1.92 -11.18
C ILE A 27 -9.88 2.54 -11.95
N MET A 28 -8.88 1.76 -12.33
CA MET A 28 -7.68 2.25 -12.99
C MET A 28 -8.04 3.01 -14.25
N ASP A 29 -7.48 4.22 -14.38
CA ASP A 29 -7.65 5.07 -15.54
C ASP A 29 -6.27 5.46 -16.10
N PHE A 30 -5.95 4.93 -17.27
CA PHE A 30 -4.69 5.16 -17.97
C PHE A 30 -4.45 6.63 -18.31
N LYS A 31 -5.51 7.44 -18.45
CA LYS A 31 -5.37 8.89 -18.62
C LYS A 31 -4.72 9.52 -17.40
N TYR A 32 -5.15 9.14 -16.20
CA TYR A 32 -4.62 9.70 -14.95
C TYR A 32 -3.30 9.08 -14.53
N LEU A 33 -3.04 7.81 -14.90
CA LEU A 33 -1.70 7.23 -14.81
C LEU A 33 -0.71 8.02 -15.66
N GLY A 34 -1.06 8.34 -16.91
CA GLY A 34 -0.24 9.19 -17.78
C GLY A 34 -0.02 10.60 -17.21
N LYS A 35 -1.06 11.23 -16.65
CA LYS A 35 -0.93 12.54 -15.96
C LYS A 35 -0.01 12.48 -14.74
N ALA A 36 -0.01 11.38 -14.00
CA ALA A 36 0.85 11.15 -12.85
C ALA A 36 2.27 10.67 -13.23
N GLN A 37 2.49 10.35 -14.51
CA GLN A 37 3.77 9.95 -15.09
C GLN A 37 4.41 8.70 -14.46
N VAL A 38 3.61 7.86 -13.81
CA VAL A 38 4.08 6.63 -13.17
C VAL A 38 4.25 5.51 -14.17
N ASN A 39 5.22 4.63 -13.92
CA ASN A 39 5.42 3.38 -14.66
C ASN A 39 5.03 2.14 -13.86
N TRP A 40 4.92 2.27 -12.54
CA TRP A 40 4.56 1.18 -11.63
C TRP A 40 3.09 1.24 -11.23
N ILE A 41 2.47 0.07 -11.17
CA ILE A 41 1.12 -0.14 -10.68
C ILE A 41 1.14 -1.24 -9.62
N ARG A 42 0.43 -1.01 -8.51
CA ARG A 42 0.21 -1.99 -7.46
C ARG A 42 -1.26 -2.31 -7.29
N THR A 43 -1.55 -3.59 -7.14
CA THR A 43 -2.86 -4.12 -6.74
C THR A 43 -2.71 -5.40 -5.93
N THR A 44 -3.75 -5.77 -5.19
CA THR A 44 -3.82 -6.96 -4.33
C THR A 44 -5.27 -7.45 -4.24
N PRO A 45 -5.71 -8.40 -5.09
CA PRO A 45 -7.06 -8.94 -5.01
C PRO A 45 -7.29 -9.72 -3.71
N ARG A 46 -8.56 -9.74 -3.27
CA ARG A 46 -9.01 -10.49 -2.10
C ARG A 46 -9.31 -11.93 -2.51
N ILE A 47 -8.46 -12.87 -2.12
CA ILE A 47 -8.57 -14.27 -2.55
C ILE A 47 -9.90 -14.90 -2.15
N MET A 48 -10.42 -14.55 -0.98
CA MET A 48 -11.69 -15.08 -0.46
C MET A 48 -12.89 -14.72 -1.34
N ASP A 49 -12.84 -13.60 -2.07
CA ASP A 49 -13.93 -13.20 -2.97
C ASP A 49 -14.03 -14.12 -4.21
N TYR A 50 -12.94 -14.83 -4.56
CA TYR A 50 -12.89 -15.80 -5.66
C TYR A 50 -13.10 -17.24 -5.17
N ALA A 51 -12.49 -17.59 -4.04
CA ALA A 51 -12.57 -18.94 -3.48
C ALA A 51 -13.98 -19.24 -2.95
N PHE A 52 -14.57 -18.28 -2.23
CA PHE A 52 -15.85 -18.47 -1.54
C PHE A 52 -16.93 -17.46 -1.95
N GLY A 53 -16.57 -16.49 -2.79
CA GLY A 53 -17.50 -15.54 -3.37
C GLY A 53 -17.86 -15.85 -4.83
N ASP A 54 -18.48 -14.87 -5.46
CA ASP A 54 -19.00 -15.01 -6.83
C ASP A 54 -17.98 -14.62 -7.92
N LEU A 55 -16.81 -14.08 -7.53
CA LEU A 55 -15.81 -13.68 -8.51
C LEU A 55 -15.13 -14.90 -9.15
N LYS A 56 -14.80 -14.76 -10.43
CA LYS A 56 -14.12 -15.78 -11.25
C LYS A 56 -12.94 -15.13 -11.96
N ALA A 57 -11.76 -15.74 -11.87
CA ALA A 57 -10.51 -15.13 -12.34
C ALA A 57 -10.57 -14.85 -13.85
N GLU A 58 -11.17 -15.75 -14.63
CA GLU A 58 -11.27 -15.71 -16.08
C GLU A 58 -12.09 -14.54 -16.64
N ASN A 59 -13.02 -13.99 -15.85
CA ASN A 59 -13.99 -12.98 -16.31
C ASN A 59 -14.06 -11.75 -15.39
N ASP A 60 -13.14 -11.62 -14.43
CA ASP A 60 -13.13 -10.48 -13.53
C ASP A 60 -12.63 -9.20 -14.25
N PRO A 61 -13.45 -8.13 -14.30
CA PRO A 61 -13.02 -6.84 -14.85
C PRO A 61 -11.77 -6.29 -14.15
N ALA A 62 -11.61 -6.57 -12.87
CA ALA A 62 -10.48 -6.10 -12.09
C ALA A 62 -9.16 -6.73 -12.59
N LEU A 63 -9.10 -8.07 -12.69
CA LEU A 63 -7.92 -8.76 -13.27
C LEU A 63 -7.70 -8.41 -14.75
N THR A 64 -8.77 -8.24 -15.53
CA THR A 64 -8.67 -7.80 -16.93
C THR A 64 -7.94 -6.46 -17.05
N ARG A 65 -8.23 -5.53 -16.13
CA ARG A 65 -7.59 -4.20 -16.11
C ARG A 65 -6.10 -4.28 -15.75
N VAL A 66 -5.72 -5.23 -14.91
CA VAL A 66 -4.31 -5.53 -14.58
C VAL A 66 -3.57 -6.05 -15.80
N VAL A 67 -4.15 -7.01 -16.53
CA VAL A 67 -3.59 -7.53 -17.79
C VAL A 67 -3.44 -6.42 -18.82
N GLU A 68 -4.45 -5.55 -18.97
CA GLU A 68 -4.39 -4.41 -19.88
C GLU A 68 -3.24 -3.46 -19.52
N ALA A 69 -2.99 -3.23 -18.23
CA ALA A 69 -1.87 -2.41 -17.78
C ALA A 69 -0.52 -3.03 -18.14
N GLY A 70 -0.34 -4.33 -17.89
CA GLY A 70 0.87 -5.06 -18.30
C GLY A 70 1.10 -4.99 -19.83
N LYS A 71 0.05 -5.21 -20.63
CA LYS A 71 0.11 -5.08 -22.10
C LYS A 71 0.47 -3.68 -22.59
N ARG A 72 0.18 -2.65 -21.81
CA ARG A 72 0.55 -1.24 -22.10
C ARG A 72 1.96 -0.89 -21.63
N GLY A 73 2.71 -1.85 -21.05
CA GLY A 73 4.09 -1.66 -20.61
C GLY A 73 4.25 -1.10 -19.19
N TYR A 74 3.18 -1.06 -18.39
CA TYR A 74 3.33 -0.74 -16.97
C TYR A 74 3.95 -1.92 -16.23
N LYS A 75 4.87 -1.63 -15.30
CA LYS A 75 5.40 -2.62 -14.36
C LYS A 75 4.40 -2.89 -13.25
N LEU A 76 4.23 -4.16 -12.86
CA LEU A 76 3.21 -4.60 -11.93
C LEU A 76 3.78 -5.17 -10.63
N ALA A 77 3.44 -4.52 -9.51
CA ALA A 77 3.62 -5.04 -8.16
C ALA A 77 2.32 -5.68 -7.65
N PHE A 78 2.20 -6.98 -7.83
CA PHE A 78 1.02 -7.76 -7.52
C PHE A 78 1.18 -8.56 -6.21
N GLY A 79 0.10 -9.05 -5.63
CA GLY A 79 0.16 -9.95 -4.49
C GLY A 79 -1.21 -10.30 -3.93
N PHE A 80 -1.25 -11.16 -2.92
CA PHE A 80 -2.51 -11.68 -2.40
C PHE A 80 -2.93 -11.05 -1.07
N ARG A 81 -4.23 -10.78 -0.96
CA ARG A 81 -4.90 -10.42 0.28
C ARG A 81 -5.81 -11.56 0.71
N TRP A 82 -5.58 -12.10 1.91
CA TRP A 82 -6.24 -13.33 2.35
C TRP A 82 -7.44 -13.07 3.27
N ASP A 83 -7.44 -11.98 4.05
CA ASP A 83 -8.59 -11.57 4.88
C ASP A 83 -9.19 -12.69 5.78
N PHE A 84 -8.39 -13.64 6.27
CA PHE A 84 -8.85 -14.76 7.11
C PHE A 84 -9.66 -14.28 8.33
N ALA A 85 -9.12 -13.31 9.08
CA ALA A 85 -9.75 -12.75 10.26
C ALA A 85 -11.08 -12.06 9.95
N LYS A 86 -11.15 -11.32 8.84
CA LYS A 86 -12.36 -10.63 8.39
C LYS A 86 -13.48 -11.62 8.06
N ASN A 87 -13.12 -12.80 7.56
CA ASN A 87 -14.05 -13.90 7.26
C ASN A 87 -14.26 -14.85 8.46
N ASN A 88 -13.71 -14.54 9.64
CA ASN A 88 -13.73 -15.41 10.82
C ASN A 88 -13.21 -16.84 10.57
N MET A 89 -12.23 -16.96 9.67
CA MET A 89 -11.64 -18.23 9.27
C MET A 89 -10.29 -18.47 9.93
N ARG A 90 -10.00 -19.73 10.26
CA ARG A 90 -8.63 -20.17 10.52
C ARG A 90 -7.83 -20.13 9.24
N ILE A 91 -6.52 -20.01 9.39
CA ILE A 91 -5.60 -20.56 8.38
C ILE A 91 -5.82 -22.08 8.29
N PRO A 92 -6.12 -22.62 7.09
CA PRO A 92 -6.32 -24.05 6.90
C PRO A 92 -5.12 -24.88 7.36
N ALA A 93 -5.38 -26.16 7.68
CA ALA A 93 -4.29 -27.07 8.00
C ALA A 93 -3.48 -27.39 6.72
N PRO A 94 -2.15 -27.53 6.82
CA PRO A 94 -1.32 -27.94 5.68
C PRO A 94 -1.85 -29.21 5.00
N GLY A 95 -2.04 -29.14 3.69
CA GLY A 95 -2.52 -30.22 2.83
C GLY A 95 -4.03 -30.50 2.92
N SER A 96 -4.78 -29.73 3.72
CA SER A 96 -6.24 -29.90 3.81
C SER A 96 -6.93 -29.53 2.51
N ARG A 97 -8.18 -29.99 2.36
CA ARG A 97 -9.00 -29.66 1.19
C ARG A 97 -9.17 -28.16 1.03
N GLU A 98 -9.37 -27.46 2.15
CA GLU A 98 -9.57 -26.00 2.19
C GLU A 98 -8.29 -25.24 1.82
N GLU A 99 -7.10 -25.73 2.20
CA GLU A 99 -5.83 -25.12 1.74
C GLU A 99 -5.67 -25.30 0.23
N LYS A 100 -5.94 -26.50 -0.28
CA LYS A 100 -5.86 -26.80 -1.71
C LYS A 100 -6.81 -25.93 -2.52
N GLU A 101 -8.05 -25.74 -2.06
CA GLU A 101 -9.02 -24.87 -2.73
C GLU A 101 -8.54 -23.40 -2.81
N LEU A 102 -7.94 -22.89 -1.73
CA LEU A 102 -7.34 -21.57 -1.70
C LEU A 102 -6.12 -21.46 -2.64
N PHE A 103 -5.27 -22.46 -2.67
CA PHE A 103 -4.09 -22.50 -3.54
C PHE A 103 -4.46 -22.66 -5.01
N ASP A 104 -5.43 -23.51 -5.34
CA ASP A 104 -5.99 -23.66 -6.70
C ASP A 104 -6.59 -22.33 -7.18
N THR A 105 -7.27 -21.60 -6.28
CA THR A 105 -7.79 -20.26 -6.59
C THR A 105 -6.66 -19.27 -6.86
N ALA A 106 -5.61 -19.27 -6.04
CA ALA A 106 -4.43 -18.43 -6.24
C ALA A 106 -3.73 -18.75 -7.57
N SER A 107 -3.56 -20.03 -7.93
CA SER A 107 -2.99 -20.47 -9.20
C SER A 107 -3.80 -19.97 -10.39
N LYS A 108 -5.14 -20.08 -10.37
CA LYS A 108 -6.02 -19.58 -11.44
C LYS A 108 -5.90 -18.07 -11.63
N ILE A 109 -5.70 -17.30 -10.55
CA ILE A 109 -5.46 -15.86 -10.66
C ILE A 109 -4.09 -15.61 -11.30
N LEU A 110 -3.05 -16.35 -10.90
CA LEU A 110 -1.73 -16.25 -11.52
C LEU A 110 -1.75 -16.60 -12.99
N GLU A 111 -2.50 -17.62 -13.43
CA GLU A 111 -2.66 -17.95 -14.85
C GLU A 111 -3.13 -16.74 -15.70
N VAL A 112 -3.91 -15.83 -15.11
CA VAL A 112 -4.41 -14.62 -15.80
C VAL A 112 -3.39 -13.48 -15.77
N VAL A 113 -2.88 -13.12 -14.59
CA VAL A 113 -2.06 -11.90 -14.43
C VAL A 113 -0.56 -12.15 -14.36
N GLY A 114 -0.16 -13.36 -13.98
CA GLY A 114 1.21 -13.79 -13.72
C GLY A 114 2.22 -13.45 -14.82
N PRO A 115 1.89 -13.57 -16.13
CA PRO A 115 2.81 -13.23 -17.21
C PRO A 115 3.24 -11.75 -17.25
N TYR A 116 2.55 -10.88 -16.50
CA TYR A 116 2.82 -9.44 -16.45
C TYR A 116 3.33 -8.97 -15.08
N VAL A 117 3.53 -9.88 -14.12
CA VAL A 117 3.95 -9.51 -12.77
C VAL A 117 5.47 -9.34 -12.72
N ASP A 118 5.94 -8.17 -12.27
CA ASP A 118 7.37 -7.89 -12.04
C ASP A 118 7.77 -8.09 -10.57
N ILE A 119 6.86 -7.77 -9.65
CA ILE A 119 7.03 -7.95 -8.21
C ILE A 119 5.83 -8.72 -7.67
N PHE A 120 6.08 -9.82 -6.96
CA PHE A 120 5.04 -10.63 -6.34
C PHE A 120 5.13 -10.61 -4.81
N LYS A 121 4.02 -10.31 -4.12
CA LYS A 121 3.93 -10.33 -2.66
C LYS A 121 3.09 -11.49 -2.16
N LEU A 122 3.66 -12.25 -1.24
CA LEU A 122 3.00 -13.42 -0.62
C LEU A 122 1.84 -13.05 0.32
N GLY A 123 1.76 -11.79 0.76
CA GLY A 123 0.69 -11.30 1.63
C GLY A 123 0.53 -9.78 1.56
N ASN A 124 -0.61 -9.31 2.09
CA ASN A 124 -0.98 -7.89 2.13
C ASN A 124 -0.94 -7.26 3.52
N GLU A 125 -1.56 -7.84 4.54
CA GLU A 125 -1.43 -7.33 5.92
C GLU A 125 -1.45 -8.50 6.92
N PRO A 126 -0.42 -9.37 6.91
CA PRO A 126 -0.50 -10.67 7.57
C PRO A 126 -0.83 -10.60 9.07
N ASN A 127 -0.40 -9.55 9.79
CA ASN A 127 -0.71 -9.36 11.22
C ASN A 127 -2.06 -8.68 11.52
N LEU A 128 -2.79 -8.18 10.51
CA LEU A 128 -4.16 -7.67 10.66
C LEU A 128 -5.19 -8.60 10.02
N GLU A 129 -4.81 -9.33 8.98
CA GLU A 129 -5.67 -10.24 8.22
C GLU A 129 -5.75 -11.64 8.82
N THR A 130 -4.97 -11.93 9.86
CA THR A 130 -4.90 -13.26 10.49
C THR A 130 -5.43 -13.22 11.92
N MET A 131 -6.15 -14.27 12.33
CA MET A 131 -6.63 -14.39 13.71
C MET A 131 -5.45 -14.57 14.68
N ASP A 132 -5.55 -14.01 15.90
CA ASP A 132 -4.50 -14.12 16.93
C ASP A 132 -4.01 -15.54 17.19
N ARG A 133 -4.92 -16.51 17.16
CA ARG A 133 -4.61 -17.94 17.37
C ARG A 133 -3.73 -18.55 16.27
N ASP A 134 -3.74 -18.00 15.06
CA ASP A 134 -2.92 -18.45 13.93
C ASP A 134 -1.59 -17.70 13.83
N MET A 135 -1.40 -16.67 14.67
CA MET A 135 -0.15 -15.93 14.84
C MET A 135 0.69 -16.41 16.03
N LYS A 136 0.21 -17.40 16.78
CA LYS A 136 0.89 -17.96 17.95
C LYS A 136 1.55 -19.30 17.63
N LYS A 137 2.66 -19.57 18.31
CA LYS A 137 3.34 -20.86 18.24
C LYS A 137 2.46 -21.97 18.82
N LYS A 138 2.34 -23.07 18.08
CA LYS A 138 1.72 -24.33 18.53
C LYS A 138 2.70 -25.14 19.38
N ALA A 139 2.21 -26.23 19.98
CA ALA A 139 3.00 -27.12 20.83
C ALA A 139 4.17 -27.79 20.08
N ASP A 140 3.99 -28.06 18.79
CA ASP A 140 5.02 -28.61 17.88
C ASP A 140 6.03 -27.54 17.40
N GLY A 141 5.88 -26.30 17.86
CA GLY A 141 6.75 -25.19 17.48
C GLY A 141 6.38 -24.48 16.18
N SER A 142 5.37 -24.97 15.45
CA SER A 142 4.89 -24.39 14.20
C SER A 142 4.07 -23.11 14.43
N ILE A 143 3.96 -22.25 13.43
CA ILE A 143 3.11 -21.05 13.47
C ILE A 143 2.27 -21.06 12.18
N PRO A 144 0.94 -21.24 12.26
CA PRO A 144 0.09 -21.43 11.07
C PRO A 144 0.31 -20.41 9.96
N LEU A 145 0.39 -19.11 10.31
CA LEU A 145 0.65 -18.05 9.34
C LEU A 145 2.00 -18.18 8.62
N VAL A 146 3.04 -18.59 9.35
CA VAL A 146 4.37 -18.77 8.78
C VAL A 146 4.38 -19.97 7.84
N ASP A 147 3.75 -21.07 8.24
CA ASP A 147 3.72 -22.29 7.42
C ASP A 147 2.87 -22.10 6.17
N PHE A 148 1.71 -21.46 6.28
CA PHE A 148 0.89 -21.10 5.13
C PHE A 148 1.64 -20.19 4.16
N THR A 149 2.37 -19.18 4.65
CA THR A 149 3.17 -18.29 3.79
C THR A 149 4.29 -19.06 3.06
N LYS A 150 4.96 -19.99 3.75
CA LYS A 150 5.99 -20.86 3.13
C LYS A 150 5.38 -21.78 2.08
N ARG A 151 4.23 -22.38 2.37
CA ARG A 151 3.54 -23.28 1.44
C ARG A 151 3.02 -22.53 0.23
N LEU A 152 2.50 -21.31 0.40
CA LEU A 152 2.15 -20.43 -0.72
C LEU A 152 3.35 -20.15 -1.63
N LEU A 153 4.54 -19.90 -1.05
CA LEU A 153 5.76 -19.71 -1.85
C LEU A 153 6.10 -20.97 -2.64
N TYR A 154 6.22 -22.12 -1.97
CA TYR A 154 6.79 -23.33 -2.55
C TYR A 154 5.81 -24.23 -3.30
N GLU A 155 4.51 -24.11 -3.04
CA GLU A 155 3.48 -24.95 -3.69
C GLU A 155 2.67 -24.19 -4.74
N VAL A 156 2.75 -22.85 -4.77
CA VAL A 156 2.01 -22.02 -5.72
C VAL A 156 2.91 -21.07 -6.48
N ALA A 157 3.56 -20.12 -5.78
CA ALA A 157 4.25 -19.02 -6.45
C ALA A 157 5.46 -19.49 -7.27
N LEU A 158 6.43 -20.16 -6.65
CA LEU A 158 7.62 -20.64 -7.36
C LEU A 158 7.27 -21.67 -8.45
N PRO A 159 6.45 -22.71 -8.19
CA PRO A 159 6.07 -23.65 -9.26
C PRO A 159 5.39 -22.99 -10.46
N TYR A 160 4.63 -21.91 -10.25
CA TYR A 160 4.04 -21.14 -11.33
C TYR A 160 5.08 -20.32 -12.10
N PHE A 161 5.91 -19.55 -11.40
CA PHE A 161 6.83 -18.59 -12.01
C PHE A 161 8.11 -19.21 -12.58
N GLU A 162 8.56 -20.36 -12.06
CA GLU A 162 9.71 -21.11 -12.56
C GLU A 162 9.36 -22.00 -13.76
N ASN A 163 8.08 -22.05 -14.16
CA ASN A 163 7.64 -22.77 -15.34
C ASN A 163 8.13 -22.06 -16.62
N ASP A 164 8.74 -22.82 -17.55
CA ASP A 164 9.30 -22.34 -18.83
C ASP A 164 8.31 -21.55 -19.72
N THR A 165 7.01 -21.60 -19.44
CA THR A 165 5.97 -20.87 -20.16
C THR A 165 5.75 -19.42 -19.67
N VAL A 166 6.35 -19.03 -18.55
CA VAL A 166 6.29 -17.68 -17.99
C VAL A 166 7.60 -16.94 -18.29
N ALA A 167 7.53 -15.63 -18.56
CA ALA A 167 8.67 -14.83 -19.03
C ALA A 167 9.85 -14.75 -18.04
N GLY A 168 9.64 -15.09 -16.77
CA GLY A 168 10.65 -15.16 -15.74
C GLY A 168 10.05 -15.15 -14.33
N VAL A 169 10.91 -15.35 -13.33
CA VAL A 169 10.51 -15.26 -11.93
C VAL A 169 10.51 -13.80 -11.47
N PRO A 170 9.37 -13.24 -11.00
CA PRO A 170 9.33 -11.88 -10.47
C PRO A 170 10.11 -11.79 -9.16
N ASP A 171 10.43 -10.58 -8.74
CA ASP A 171 10.97 -10.39 -7.40
C ASP A 171 9.92 -10.71 -6.33
N ILE A 172 10.23 -11.64 -5.42
CA ILE A 172 9.28 -12.12 -4.42
C ILE A 172 9.51 -11.41 -3.08
N TYR A 173 8.44 -10.83 -2.54
CA TYR A 173 8.45 -10.12 -1.27
C TYR A 173 7.50 -10.75 -0.25
N VAL A 174 7.94 -10.77 1.01
CA VAL A 174 7.12 -11.19 2.15
C VAL A 174 6.53 -9.97 2.82
N GLY A 175 5.27 -10.06 3.25
CA GLY A 175 4.74 -9.16 4.26
C GLY A 175 3.71 -8.18 3.74
N SER A 176 4.13 -6.93 3.59
CA SER A 176 3.30 -5.71 3.64
C SER A 176 2.84 -5.42 5.08
N PHE A 177 3.76 -5.60 6.05
CA PHE A 177 3.44 -5.49 7.48
C PHE A 177 3.01 -4.07 7.86
N PRO A 178 1.79 -3.88 8.40
CA PRO A 178 1.38 -2.62 8.98
C PRO A 178 1.95 -2.43 10.39
N ALA A 179 2.17 -1.15 10.74
CA ALA A 179 2.33 -0.67 12.10
C ALA A 179 3.47 -1.32 12.91
N LEU A 180 4.60 -1.68 12.27
CA LEU A 180 5.77 -2.21 12.98
C LEU A 180 6.40 -1.24 13.99
N PHE A 181 6.00 0.02 14.01
CA PHE A 181 6.32 0.97 15.07
C PHE A 181 5.59 0.69 16.41
N GLU A 182 4.51 -0.10 16.40
CA GLU A 182 3.77 -0.47 17.61
C GLU A 182 4.41 -1.68 18.31
N LYS A 183 4.58 -1.56 19.64
CA LYS A 183 5.16 -2.61 20.48
C LYS A 183 4.49 -3.98 20.30
N LYS A 184 3.15 -4.03 20.25
CA LYS A 184 2.39 -5.28 20.13
C LYS A 184 2.74 -6.11 18.88
N PHE A 185 3.08 -5.44 17.77
CA PHE A 185 3.45 -6.12 16.53
C PHE A 185 4.92 -6.53 16.52
N ARG A 186 5.80 -5.73 17.16
CA ARG A 186 7.21 -6.09 17.37
C ARG A 186 7.38 -7.30 18.30
N GLU A 187 6.49 -7.49 19.25
CA GLU A 187 6.53 -8.64 20.17
C GLU A 187 5.80 -9.87 19.61
N ASN A 188 5.14 -9.75 18.45
CA ASN A 188 4.37 -10.84 17.86
C ASN A 188 5.29 -11.92 17.26
N GLN A 189 5.05 -13.18 17.66
CA GLN A 189 5.87 -14.32 17.26
C GLN A 189 5.84 -14.58 15.75
N ALA A 190 4.67 -14.48 15.11
CA ALA A 190 4.53 -14.70 13.67
C ALA A 190 5.20 -13.60 12.86
N VAL A 191 5.04 -12.33 13.25
CA VAL A 191 5.74 -11.20 12.61
C VAL A 191 7.24 -11.44 12.62
N ASN A 192 7.80 -11.77 13.79
CA ASN A 192 9.24 -11.99 13.93
C ASN A 192 9.74 -13.22 13.17
N ALA A 193 8.93 -14.27 13.09
CA ALA A 193 9.24 -15.46 12.31
C ALA A 193 9.22 -15.16 10.80
N LEU A 194 8.27 -14.38 10.29
CA LEU A 194 8.22 -13.97 8.89
C LEU A 194 9.34 -13.00 8.50
N LEU A 195 9.73 -12.07 9.39
CA LEU A 195 10.89 -11.21 9.17
C LEU A 195 12.19 -12.03 9.07
N ARG A 196 12.38 -13.02 9.95
CA ARG A 196 13.52 -13.95 9.85
C ARG A 196 13.45 -14.83 8.62
N PHE A 197 12.26 -15.30 8.25
CA PHE A 197 12.06 -16.05 7.00
C PHE A 197 12.48 -15.22 5.79
N THR A 198 12.08 -13.93 5.76
CA THR A 198 12.49 -12.97 4.74
C THR A 198 14.01 -12.85 4.67
N GLN A 199 14.68 -12.64 5.81
CA GLN A 199 16.15 -12.49 5.85
C GLN A 199 16.88 -13.75 5.37
N ASN A 200 16.43 -14.93 5.79
CA ASN A 200 17.21 -16.16 5.66
C ASN A 200 16.90 -17.00 4.42
N ASN A 201 15.82 -16.67 3.67
CA ASN A 201 15.41 -17.47 2.52
C ASN A 201 15.97 -16.87 1.21
N PRO A 202 16.83 -17.57 0.45
CA PRO A 202 17.36 -17.04 -0.82
C PRO A 202 16.28 -16.79 -1.90
N ASP A 203 15.14 -17.49 -1.85
CA ASP A 203 14.05 -17.37 -2.83
C ASP A 203 13.18 -16.12 -2.61
N ILE A 204 13.46 -15.35 -1.56
CA ILE A 204 12.76 -14.10 -1.25
C ILE A 204 13.68 -12.93 -1.57
N THR A 205 13.30 -12.10 -2.53
CA THR A 205 14.02 -10.86 -2.86
C THR A 205 14.02 -9.91 -1.66
N GLY A 206 12.87 -9.67 -1.02
CA GLY A 206 12.83 -8.67 0.05
C GLY A 206 11.60 -8.60 0.94
N LEU A 207 11.50 -7.48 1.66
CA LEU A 207 10.46 -7.21 2.65
C LEU A 207 9.48 -6.15 2.15
N ALA A 208 8.18 -6.34 2.38
CA ALA A 208 7.17 -5.31 2.13
C ALA A 208 6.63 -4.74 3.46
N LEU A 209 6.42 -3.41 3.53
CA LEU A 209 5.90 -2.70 4.72
C LEU A 209 4.76 -1.74 4.36
N HIS A 210 3.73 -1.64 5.20
CA HIS A 210 2.72 -0.59 5.12
C HIS A 210 3.02 0.52 6.12
N LEU A 211 3.02 1.78 5.66
CA LEU A 211 3.40 2.94 6.46
C LEU A 211 2.27 3.96 6.55
N HIS A 212 1.22 3.57 7.24
CA HIS A 212 0.15 4.47 7.66
C HIS A 212 0.50 5.03 9.03
N ILE A 213 0.75 6.33 9.11
CA ILE A 213 1.32 6.95 10.32
C ILE A 213 0.38 7.98 10.94
N ALA A 214 0.51 8.14 12.26
CA ALA A 214 -0.04 9.22 13.05
C ALA A 214 1.00 10.30 13.36
N ASP A 215 2.29 9.97 13.24
CA ASP A 215 3.41 10.86 13.52
C ASP A 215 4.60 10.48 12.64
N THR A 216 5.38 11.46 12.16
CA THR A 216 6.49 11.23 11.23
C THR A 216 7.60 10.36 11.82
N THR A 217 7.78 10.35 13.14
CA THR A 217 8.76 9.47 13.80
C THR A 217 8.36 8.00 13.77
N GLU A 218 7.10 7.67 13.48
CA GLU A 218 6.66 6.27 13.30
C GLU A 218 7.28 5.63 12.05
N ILE A 219 7.67 6.44 11.05
CA ILE A 219 8.37 5.97 9.86
C ILE A 219 9.73 5.35 10.27
N ASP A 220 10.57 6.12 10.95
CA ASP A 220 11.88 5.67 11.42
C ASP A 220 11.76 4.45 12.35
N ARG A 221 10.84 4.48 13.32
CA ARG A 221 10.65 3.35 14.25
C ARG A 221 10.28 2.04 13.53
N ALA A 222 9.44 2.10 12.50
CA ALA A 222 9.07 0.92 11.72
C ALA A 222 10.26 0.36 10.96
N PHE A 223 11.02 1.22 10.28
CA PHE A 223 12.18 0.79 9.51
C PHE A 223 13.34 0.32 10.40
N GLU A 224 13.67 1.03 11.47
CA GLU A 224 14.69 0.61 12.44
C GLU A 224 14.37 -0.77 13.00
N TYR A 225 13.09 -1.03 13.30
CA TYR A 225 12.67 -2.35 13.73
C TYR A 225 12.83 -3.40 12.62
N ALA A 226 12.35 -3.13 11.42
CA ALA A 226 12.52 -4.05 10.28
C ALA A 226 14.00 -4.35 10.03
N ARG A 227 14.86 -3.33 9.97
CA ARG A 227 16.31 -3.42 9.78
C ARG A 227 17.04 -4.03 10.98
N SER A 228 16.43 -4.10 12.16
CA SER A 228 16.98 -4.87 13.27
C SER A 228 17.02 -6.38 12.95
N ILE A 229 16.15 -6.87 12.06
CA ILE A 229 16.03 -8.29 11.68
C ILE A 229 16.41 -8.54 10.21
N VAL A 230 15.86 -7.77 9.26
CA VAL A 230 16.12 -7.88 7.81
C VAL A 230 17.18 -6.85 7.42
N LYS A 231 18.45 -7.28 7.36
CA LYS A 231 19.61 -6.37 7.29
C LYS A 231 19.80 -5.77 5.91
N GLU A 232 19.91 -6.62 4.90
CA GLU A 232 20.45 -6.21 3.59
C GLU A 232 19.39 -6.21 2.49
N LYS A 233 18.35 -7.03 2.61
CA LYS A 233 17.36 -7.19 1.55
C LYS A 233 16.59 -5.90 1.27
N PRO A 234 16.25 -5.60 0.01
CA PRO A 234 15.48 -4.41 -0.35
C PRO A 234 14.12 -4.41 0.35
N ILE A 235 13.60 -3.19 0.59
CA ILE A 235 12.25 -2.99 1.09
C ILE A 235 11.37 -2.41 -0.01
N ILE A 236 10.11 -2.81 -0.07
CA ILE A 236 9.07 -2.09 -0.80
C ILE A 236 8.01 -1.57 0.16
N VAL A 237 7.39 -0.45 -0.20
CA VAL A 237 6.29 0.18 0.53
C VAL A 237 5.06 0.21 -0.38
N PRO A 238 4.31 -0.91 -0.48
CA PRO A 238 3.17 -1.01 -1.38
C PRO A 238 2.00 -0.10 -0.94
N GLU A 239 2.03 0.41 0.28
CA GLU A 239 1.09 1.44 0.70
C GLU A 239 1.64 2.30 1.84
N PHE A 240 1.47 3.61 1.72
CA PHE A 240 1.77 4.57 2.78
C PHE A 240 0.80 5.75 2.72
N SER A 241 0.50 6.35 3.87
CA SER A 241 -0.43 7.48 3.95
C SER A 241 -0.45 8.14 5.32
N LEU A 242 -1.04 9.33 5.41
CA LEU A 242 -1.31 10.03 6.67
C LEU A 242 -2.65 9.64 7.31
N HIS A 243 -3.23 8.49 6.93
CA HIS A 243 -4.57 8.08 7.36
C HIS A 243 -4.78 8.12 8.89
N ARG A 244 -3.82 7.62 9.68
CA ARG A 244 -3.96 7.59 11.14
C ARG A 244 -3.88 8.99 11.73
N LEU A 245 -2.99 9.84 11.19
CA LEU A 245 -2.90 11.25 11.57
C LEU A 245 -4.26 11.93 11.32
N TYR A 246 -4.80 11.83 10.10
CA TYR A 246 -6.08 12.44 9.77
C TYR A 246 -7.22 11.92 10.67
N ARG A 247 -7.30 10.61 10.91
CA ARG A 247 -8.31 10.03 11.82
C ARG A 247 -8.21 10.62 13.22
N SER A 248 -7.00 10.81 13.75
CA SER A 248 -6.80 11.35 15.10
C SER A 248 -7.29 12.80 15.25
N LYS A 249 -7.51 13.52 14.14
CA LYS A 249 -7.86 14.94 14.12
C LYS A 249 -9.31 15.21 13.75
N LEU A 250 -10.09 14.21 13.34
CA LEU A 250 -11.43 14.39 12.79
C LEU A 250 -12.39 15.22 13.66
N SER A 251 -12.25 15.17 14.98
CA SER A 251 -13.09 15.93 15.94
C SER A 251 -12.61 17.36 16.22
N GLU A 252 -11.50 17.80 15.64
CA GLU A 252 -10.97 19.16 15.83
C GLU A 252 -11.91 20.18 15.16
N PRO A 253 -12.23 21.31 15.82
CA PRO A 253 -13.04 22.36 15.21
C PRO A 253 -12.28 23.14 14.14
N LEU A 254 -13.00 23.75 13.20
CA LEU A 254 -12.41 24.63 12.18
C LEU A 254 -11.72 25.83 12.82
N ASN A 255 -12.31 26.43 13.87
CA ASN A 255 -11.79 27.60 14.58
C ASN A 255 -10.68 27.34 15.61
N ILE A 256 -9.94 26.22 15.50
CA ILE A 256 -8.88 25.84 16.44
C ILE A 256 -7.82 26.93 16.66
N ASN A 257 -7.62 27.82 15.68
CA ASN A 257 -6.73 28.97 15.74
C ASN A 257 -7.28 30.13 14.89
N GLU A 258 -6.59 31.26 14.89
CA GLU A 258 -7.03 32.46 14.15
C GLU A 258 -7.11 32.21 12.64
N ALA A 259 -6.14 31.52 12.04
CA ALA A 259 -6.18 31.17 10.62
C ALA A 259 -7.41 30.31 10.28
N GLY A 260 -7.78 29.37 11.16
CA GLY A 260 -8.98 28.54 11.02
C GLY A 260 -10.28 29.34 11.11
N LYS A 261 -10.35 30.38 11.94
CA LYS A 261 -11.49 31.31 11.96
C LYS A 261 -11.61 32.10 10.67
N GLN A 262 -10.48 32.63 10.17
CA GLN A 262 -10.45 33.36 8.90
C GLN A 262 -10.80 32.46 7.71
N PHE A 263 -10.38 31.19 7.75
CA PHE A 263 -10.82 30.17 6.79
C PHE A 263 -12.34 29.99 6.81
N ALA A 264 -12.94 29.79 7.99
CA ALA A 264 -14.38 29.60 8.11
C ALA A 264 -15.16 30.82 7.56
N ILE A 265 -14.71 32.04 7.86
CA ILE A 265 -15.30 33.28 7.32
C ILE A 265 -15.18 33.32 5.79
N LYS A 266 -13.97 33.10 5.25
CA LYS A 266 -13.67 33.20 3.81
C LYS A 266 -14.54 32.26 2.97
N TYR A 267 -14.75 31.03 3.44
CA TYR A 267 -15.48 29.98 2.70
C TYR A 267 -16.92 29.80 3.19
N GLY A 268 -17.43 30.70 4.05
CA GLY A 268 -18.80 30.66 4.55
C GLY A 268 -19.13 29.36 5.31
N ARG A 269 -18.15 28.82 6.04
CA ARG A 269 -18.30 27.62 6.88
C ARG A 269 -18.60 28.01 8.32
N ASP A 270 -19.34 27.16 9.03
CA ASP A 270 -19.55 27.34 10.46
C ASP A 270 -18.22 27.10 11.20
N PRO A 271 -17.70 28.08 11.96
CA PRO A 271 -16.43 27.95 12.67
C PRO A 271 -16.42 26.82 13.72
N GLU A 272 -17.59 26.40 14.23
CA GLU A 272 -17.72 25.32 15.20
C GLU A 272 -17.76 23.92 14.56
N TRP A 273 -17.89 23.84 13.24
CA TRP A 273 -17.80 22.56 12.53
C TRP A 273 -16.53 21.82 12.91
N LYS A 274 -16.66 20.52 13.14
CA LYS A 274 -15.52 19.63 13.25
C LYS A 274 -15.01 19.27 11.86
N LEU A 275 -13.74 18.89 11.76
CA LEU A 275 -13.15 18.44 10.49
C LEU A 275 -13.98 17.36 9.81
N TYR A 276 -14.53 16.39 10.55
CA TYR A 276 -15.40 15.37 9.94
C TYR A 276 -16.68 15.97 9.31
N GLN A 277 -17.22 17.06 9.84
CA GLN A 277 -18.40 17.75 9.27
C GLN A 277 -18.02 18.47 7.98
N TRP A 278 -16.87 19.16 7.97
CA TRP A 278 -16.35 19.76 6.74
C TRP A 278 -16.00 18.71 5.67
N TYR A 279 -15.43 17.57 6.05
CA TYR A 279 -15.21 16.47 5.11
C TYR A 279 -16.52 15.87 4.58
N LYS A 280 -17.59 15.82 5.39
CA LYS A 280 -18.92 15.44 4.89
C LYS A 280 -19.39 16.40 3.80
N GLU A 281 -19.18 17.70 3.99
CA GLU A 281 -19.48 18.73 2.97
C GLU A 281 -18.68 18.47 1.70
N ALA A 282 -17.35 18.36 1.80
CA ALA A 282 -16.50 18.06 0.65
C ALA A 282 -16.88 16.75 -0.05
N ASN A 283 -17.21 15.68 0.69
CA ASN A 283 -17.57 14.39 0.12
C ASN A 283 -18.98 14.34 -0.50
N THR A 284 -19.82 15.35 -0.22
CA THR A 284 -21.21 15.42 -0.71
C THR A 284 -21.34 16.43 -1.84
N ASN A 285 -20.83 17.63 -1.64
CA ASN A 285 -21.01 18.77 -2.53
C ASN A 285 -19.75 19.11 -3.33
N ARG A 286 -18.61 18.48 -2.98
CA ARG A 286 -17.26 18.87 -3.43
C ARG A 286 -16.89 20.27 -2.94
N VAL A 287 -15.59 20.49 -2.81
CA VAL A 287 -15.02 21.82 -2.56
C VAL A 287 -13.97 22.13 -3.61
N SER A 288 -13.66 23.41 -3.79
CA SER A 288 -12.59 23.80 -4.70
C SER A 288 -11.23 23.30 -4.18
N PRO A 289 -10.24 23.04 -5.05
CA PRO A 289 -8.88 22.72 -4.62
C PRO A 289 -8.29 23.79 -3.69
N GLU A 290 -8.61 25.07 -3.91
CA GLU A 290 -8.13 26.18 -3.09
C GLU A 290 -8.73 26.15 -1.68
N GLU A 291 -10.02 25.81 -1.53
CA GLU A 291 -10.62 25.61 -0.21
C GLU A 291 -9.96 24.42 0.50
N TRP A 292 -9.74 23.32 -0.23
CA TRP A 292 -9.12 22.14 0.32
C TRP A 292 -7.72 22.43 0.86
N GLU A 293 -6.84 23.03 0.05
CA GLU A 293 -5.50 23.44 0.47
C GLU A 293 -5.53 24.43 1.64
N ALA A 294 -6.41 25.44 1.57
CA ALA A 294 -6.52 26.45 2.62
C ALA A 294 -6.91 25.85 3.98
N MET A 295 -7.77 24.82 4.00
CA MET A 295 -8.15 24.14 5.24
C MET A 295 -6.91 23.53 5.92
N PHE A 296 -6.08 22.80 5.17
CA PHE A 296 -4.87 22.16 5.68
C PHE A 296 -3.79 23.17 6.05
N ALA A 297 -3.69 24.31 5.35
CA ALA A 297 -2.79 25.39 5.71
C ALA A 297 -3.10 25.98 7.09
N THR A 298 -4.33 25.86 7.59
CA THR A 298 -4.66 26.30 8.95
C THR A 298 -4.32 25.28 10.04
N ARG A 299 -3.79 24.09 9.70
CA ARG A 299 -3.57 22.98 10.64
C ARG A 299 -2.09 22.86 11.02
N PRO A 300 -1.68 23.23 12.25
CA PRO A 300 -0.28 23.15 12.67
C PRO A 300 0.26 21.71 12.73
N TRP A 301 -0.62 20.72 12.88
CA TRP A 301 -0.26 19.31 12.93
C TRP A 301 -0.03 18.70 11.54
N TYR A 302 -0.42 19.39 10.46
CA TYR A 302 -0.31 18.84 9.11
C TYR A 302 1.11 19.06 8.55
N PRO A 303 1.86 17.98 8.25
CA PRO A 303 3.17 18.12 7.63
C PRO A 303 3.03 18.53 6.17
N GLN A 304 3.40 19.77 5.86
CA GLN A 304 3.56 20.22 4.48
C GLN A 304 4.66 19.39 3.80
N HIS A 305 4.49 19.09 2.51
CA HIS A 305 5.42 18.26 1.73
C HIS A 305 5.72 16.89 2.35
N TYR A 306 4.74 16.25 2.98
CA TYR A 306 4.96 14.99 3.68
C TYR A 306 5.44 13.84 2.78
N LEU A 307 5.21 13.89 1.46
CA LEU A 307 5.78 12.90 0.55
C LEU A 307 7.30 12.94 0.55
N ASP A 308 7.91 14.13 0.60
CA ASP A 308 9.37 14.29 0.69
C ASP A 308 9.88 13.68 2.01
N ILE A 309 9.16 13.90 3.12
CA ILE A 309 9.49 13.28 4.41
C ILE A 309 9.53 11.75 4.30
N TYR A 310 8.57 11.13 3.61
CA TYR A 310 8.59 9.69 3.36
C TYR A 310 9.78 9.28 2.51
N PHE A 311 10.03 9.98 1.40
CA PHE A 311 11.07 9.63 0.43
C PHE A 311 12.48 9.76 1.00
N ASP A 312 12.75 10.78 1.82
CA ASP A 312 14.01 10.88 2.59
C ASP A 312 14.27 9.62 3.44
N ARG A 313 13.23 9.08 4.09
CA ARG A 313 13.35 7.87 4.90
C ARG A 313 13.43 6.63 4.03
N PHE A 314 12.70 6.60 2.92
CA PHE A 314 12.75 5.50 1.97
C PHE A 314 14.17 5.32 1.44
N GLU A 315 14.85 6.42 1.08
CA GLU A 315 16.25 6.39 0.66
C GLU A 315 17.15 5.86 1.78
N LYS A 316 17.06 6.47 2.97
CA LYS A 316 17.83 6.07 4.17
C LYS A 316 17.72 4.58 4.49
N TYR A 317 16.56 3.97 4.29
CA TYR A 317 16.30 2.58 4.67
C TYR A 317 16.29 1.59 3.51
N GLY A 318 16.70 1.99 2.30
CA GLY A 318 16.84 1.08 1.16
C GLY A 318 15.49 0.57 0.64
N VAL A 319 14.53 1.49 0.50
CA VAL A 319 13.27 1.23 -0.19
C VAL A 319 13.47 1.40 -1.70
N VAL A 320 13.07 0.39 -2.46
CA VAL A 320 13.30 0.32 -3.92
C VAL A 320 12.04 0.62 -4.73
N LEU A 321 10.86 0.38 -4.14
CA LEU A 321 9.57 0.75 -4.72
C LEU A 321 8.63 1.20 -3.62
N ALA A 322 7.96 2.32 -3.82
CA ALA A 322 6.81 2.73 -3.04
C ALA A 322 5.60 2.95 -3.97
N THR A 323 4.39 2.66 -3.50
CA THR A 323 3.17 2.97 -4.27
C THR A 323 2.15 3.74 -3.46
N TYR A 324 1.56 4.75 -4.09
CA TYR A 324 0.70 5.74 -3.44
C TYR A 324 -0.68 5.78 -4.12
N PRO A 325 -1.80 5.98 -3.38
CA PRO A 325 -3.13 5.91 -3.97
C PRO A 325 -3.31 6.95 -5.08
N LEU A 326 -3.74 6.51 -6.26
CA LEU A 326 -3.94 7.41 -7.40
C LEU A 326 -5.31 8.08 -7.37
N LEU A 327 -6.38 7.30 -7.28
CA LEU A 327 -7.77 7.74 -7.33
C LEU A 327 -8.50 7.46 -6.01
N GLN A 328 -9.46 8.30 -5.62
CA GLN A 328 -10.29 8.05 -4.44
C GLN A 328 -11.18 6.81 -4.57
N GLN A 329 -10.87 5.80 -3.75
CA GLN A 329 -11.66 4.56 -3.66
C GLN A 329 -12.81 4.71 -2.67
N SER A 330 -12.49 5.10 -1.43
CA SER A 330 -13.46 5.40 -0.37
C SER A 330 -13.77 6.91 -0.36
N CYS A 331 -14.99 7.28 0.03
CA CYS A 331 -15.42 8.67 0.24
C CYS A 331 -16.73 8.69 1.03
N PRO A 332 -16.70 8.48 2.37
CA PRO A 332 -17.92 8.35 3.16
C PRO A 332 -18.70 9.67 3.17
N ARG A 333 -19.99 9.65 2.79
CA ARG A 333 -20.89 10.82 2.89
C ARG A 333 -21.31 11.08 4.34
N ASN A 334 -21.45 10.03 5.14
CA ASN A 334 -21.77 10.13 6.56
C ASN A 334 -20.49 10.08 7.40
N MET A 335 -19.74 11.17 7.38
CA MET A 335 -18.54 11.30 8.20
C MET A 335 -18.89 11.44 9.68
N THR A 336 -18.12 10.76 10.53
CA THR A 336 -18.18 10.80 11.99
C THR A 336 -16.74 10.90 12.55
N PRO A 337 -16.55 11.16 13.85
CA PRO A 337 -15.23 11.08 14.48
C PRO A 337 -14.48 9.75 14.27
N GLY A 338 -15.21 8.64 14.08
CA GLY A 338 -14.64 7.31 13.89
C GLY A 338 -14.39 6.93 12.43
N SER A 339 -14.81 7.75 11.47
CA SER A 339 -14.77 7.42 10.05
C SER A 339 -13.36 7.21 9.52
N PRO A 340 -13.17 6.35 8.50
CA PRO A 340 -11.89 6.23 7.83
C PRO A 340 -11.57 7.50 7.03
N ALA A 341 -10.31 7.93 7.08
CA ALA A 341 -9.83 9.14 6.41
C ALA A 341 -8.91 8.84 5.20
N TRP A 342 -9.06 7.66 4.59
CA TRP A 342 -8.24 7.23 3.44
C TRP A 342 -8.35 8.18 2.25
N PHE A 343 -9.57 8.69 2.01
CA PHE A 343 -9.95 9.51 0.86
C PHE A 343 -9.18 10.83 0.74
N ILE A 344 -8.48 11.28 1.78
CA ILE A 344 -7.75 12.56 1.76
C ILE A 344 -6.44 12.44 0.96
N ASN A 345 -5.86 11.24 0.93
CA ASN A 345 -4.51 10.96 0.42
C ASN A 345 -4.37 10.95 -1.12
N PRO A 346 -5.32 10.41 -1.90
CA PRO A 346 -5.08 10.13 -3.32
C PRO A 346 -4.60 11.34 -4.13
N ILE A 347 -3.79 11.06 -5.16
CA ILE A 347 -3.26 12.07 -6.09
C ILE A 347 -4.38 12.83 -6.81
N PHE A 348 -5.50 12.16 -7.04
CA PHE A 348 -6.71 12.73 -7.61
C PHE A 348 -7.89 12.45 -6.69
N CYS A 349 -8.52 13.52 -6.20
CA CYS A 349 -9.61 13.48 -5.23
C CYS A 349 -10.97 13.73 -5.89
N GLN A 350 -11.34 12.95 -6.90
CA GLN A 350 -12.52 13.15 -7.76
C GLN A 350 -13.88 13.14 -7.07
N LYS A 351 -13.97 12.60 -5.86
CA LYS A 351 -15.20 12.55 -5.07
C LYS A 351 -15.31 13.73 -4.10
N SER A 352 -14.19 14.29 -3.65
CA SER A 352 -14.17 15.42 -2.69
C SER A 352 -13.87 16.78 -3.31
N LEU A 353 -13.22 16.81 -4.48
CA LEU A 353 -12.85 18.04 -5.17
C LEU A 353 -13.74 18.28 -6.39
N GLU A 354 -13.99 19.55 -6.66
CA GLU A 354 -14.64 20.00 -7.89
C GLU A 354 -13.83 19.54 -9.12
N LEU A 355 -14.52 19.28 -10.22
CA LEU A 355 -13.85 19.00 -11.49
C LEU A 355 -13.28 20.29 -12.07
N GLN A 356 -12.23 20.17 -12.87
CA GLN A 356 -11.73 21.27 -13.66
C GLN A 356 -12.77 21.72 -14.70
N VAL A 357 -12.62 22.93 -15.24
CA VAL A 357 -13.49 23.51 -16.29
C VAL A 357 -13.69 22.57 -17.49
N ASN A 358 -12.66 21.80 -17.84
CA ASN A 358 -12.70 20.83 -18.94
C ASN A 358 -13.31 19.46 -18.55
N GLY A 359 -13.93 19.35 -17.37
CA GLY A 359 -14.52 18.13 -16.83
C GLY A 359 -13.51 17.10 -16.31
N SER A 360 -12.21 17.37 -16.36
CA SER A 360 -11.21 16.45 -15.81
C SER A 360 -11.11 16.54 -14.29
N VAL A 361 -10.64 15.46 -13.67
CA VAL A 361 -10.47 15.37 -12.22
C VAL A 361 -9.39 16.34 -11.76
N SER A 362 -9.66 17.06 -10.68
CA SER A 362 -8.71 17.95 -10.04
C SER A 362 -7.61 17.18 -9.30
N PRO A 363 -6.34 17.56 -9.47
CA PRO A 363 -5.24 17.04 -8.67
C PRO A 363 -5.42 17.45 -7.21
N ASN A 364 -4.93 16.61 -6.29
CA ASN A 364 -4.90 16.92 -4.88
C ASN A 364 -3.79 17.96 -4.61
N PRO A 365 -4.13 19.20 -4.20
CA PRO A 365 -3.14 20.26 -4.05
C PRO A 365 -2.12 19.96 -2.94
N LEU A 366 -2.45 19.05 -2.01
CA LEU A 366 -1.61 18.69 -0.87
C LEU A 366 -0.40 17.82 -1.22
N CYS A 367 -0.41 17.14 -2.37
CA CYS A 367 0.61 16.12 -2.67
C CYS A 367 0.89 15.91 -4.16
N PHE A 368 0.05 16.38 -5.08
CA PHE A 368 0.24 16.14 -6.52
C PHE A 368 1.59 16.63 -7.02
N LYS A 369 1.99 17.85 -6.62
CA LYS A 369 3.25 18.45 -7.07
C LYS A 369 4.45 17.65 -6.58
N ASP A 370 4.50 17.34 -5.30
CA ASP A 370 5.58 16.55 -4.70
C ASP A 370 5.65 15.17 -5.34
N PHE A 371 4.50 14.51 -5.53
CA PHE A 371 4.42 13.20 -6.18
C PHE A 371 5.03 13.21 -7.58
N VAL A 372 4.63 14.16 -8.44
CA VAL A 372 5.17 14.25 -9.81
C VAL A 372 6.66 14.59 -9.82
N ASN A 373 7.11 15.46 -8.91
CA ASN A 373 8.53 15.79 -8.77
C ASN A 373 9.34 14.54 -8.39
N ILE A 374 8.88 13.77 -7.40
CA ILE A 374 9.51 12.53 -6.94
C ILE A 374 9.57 11.50 -8.08
N VAL A 375 8.46 11.29 -8.80
CA VAL A 375 8.42 10.37 -9.95
C VAL A 375 9.45 10.77 -11.01
N ASN A 376 9.53 12.05 -11.35
CA ASN A 376 10.45 12.54 -12.39
C ASN A 376 11.91 12.51 -11.96
N THR A 377 12.20 12.71 -10.67
CA THR A 377 13.56 12.74 -10.13
C THR A 377 14.16 11.33 -10.04
N ASN A 378 13.32 10.34 -9.74
CA ASN A 378 13.76 8.96 -9.54
C ASN A 378 13.51 8.04 -10.74
N ARG A 379 13.12 8.60 -11.88
CA ARG A 379 12.96 7.83 -13.12
C ARG A 379 14.34 7.39 -13.60
N ILE A 380 14.55 6.09 -13.75
CA ILE A 380 15.69 5.56 -14.48
C ILE A 380 15.51 6.00 -15.94
N PRO A 381 16.48 6.69 -16.57
CA PRO A 381 16.42 7.00 -17.99
C PRO A 381 16.22 5.70 -18.78
N GLU A 382 15.21 5.64 -19.64
CA GLU A 382 15.05 4.54 -20.58
C GLU A 382 16.23 4.62 -21.56
N ASN A 383 17.09 3.59 -21.56
CA ASN A 383 18.19 3.43 -22.53
C ASN A 383 17.69 2.84 -23.83
#